data_AF-A0A2V5S1N4-F1
#
_entry.id   AF-A0A2V5S1N4-F1
#
_cell.length_a   1.000
_cell.length_b   1.000
_cell.length_c   1.000
_cell.angle_alpha   90.00
_cell.angle_beta   90.00
_cell.angle_gamma   90.00
#
_symmetry.space_group_name_H-M   'P 1'
#
loop_
_entity.id
_entity.type
_entity.pdbx_description
1 polymer ?
#
loop_
_entity_poly.entity_id
_entity_poly.type
_entity_poly.pdbx_seq_one_letter_code
_entity_poly.pdbx_strand_id
1 'polypeptide(L)' 'ENHVSIVTVELADADGGTELRLTHEQLPNEESRDGHTRGWESALDKLERLFSSKLNLK' A
#
# COMPACT_ATOMS: atom_id res chain seq x y z
N GLU A 1 -0.81 24.91 4.96
CA GLU A 1 -2.21 24.63 4.61
C GLU A 1 -2.49 23.15 4.86
N ASN A 2 -3.73 22.80 5.22
CA ASN A 2 -4.13 21.40 5.28
C ASN A 2 -4.51 20.95 3.87
N HIS A 3 -3.87 19.90 3.39
CA HIS A 3 -4.13 19.31 2.09
C HIS A 3 -4.89 17.99 2.27
N VAL A 4 -6.00 17.82 1.54
CA VAL A 4 -6.78 16.58 1.55
C VAL A 4 -6.40 15.75 0.33
N SER A 5 -6.06 14.48 0.53
CA SER A 5 -5.80 13.51 -0.53
C SER A 5 -6.73 12.30 -0.39
N ILE A 6 -6.82 11.48 -1.43
CA ILE A 6 -7.67 10.29 -1.46
C ILE A 6 -6.78 9.04 -1.60
N VAL A 7 -7.02 8.06 -0.72
CA VAL A 7 -6.43 6.73 -0.82
C VAL A 7 -7.53 5.74 -1.11
N THR A 8 -7.39 5.03 -2.22
CA THR A 8 -8.28 3.94 -2.63
C THR A 8 -7.52 2.63 -2.52
N VAL A 9 -8.10 1.67 -1.81
CA VAL A 9 -7.58 0.30 -1.68
C VAL A 9 -8.60 -0.65 -2.28
N GLU A 10 -8.16 -1.39 -3.29
CA GLU A 10 -8.97 -2.39 -3.98
C GLU A 10 -8.38 -3.77 -3.71
N LEU A 11 -9.24 -4.71 -3.37
CA LEU A 11 -8.89 -6.10 -3.09
C LEU A 11 -9.67 -6.99 -4.05
N ALA A 12 -8.98 -7.92 -4.70
CA ALA A 12 -9.57 -8.90 -5.59
C ALA A 12 -9.04 -10.30 -5.27
N ASP A 13 -9.88 -11.31 -5.50
CA ASP A 13 -9.46 -12.71 -5.42
C ASP A 13 -8.37 -12.98 -6.47
N ALA A 14 -7.29 -13.64 -6.05
CA ALA A 14 -6.20 -14.07 -6.92
C ALA A 14 -5.82 -15.52 -6.60
N ASP A 15 -5.27 -16.26 -7.57
CA ASP A 15 -4.85 -17.64 -7.31
C ASP A 15 -3.71 -17.67 -6.27
N GLY A 16 -3.91 -18.41 -5.19
CA GLY A 16 -2.97 -18.47 -4.07
C GLY A 16 -2.94 -17.23 -3.16
N GLY A 17 -3.86 -16.27 -3.29
CA GLY A 17 -3.89 -15.09 -2.41
C GLY A 17 -4.95 -14.04 -2.72
N THR A 18 -4.60 -12.78 -2.50
CA THR A 18 -5.43 -11.61 -2.77
C THR A 18 -4.58 -10.59 -3.50
N GLU A 19 -5.05 -10.10 -4.65
CA GLU A 19 -4.45 -8.95 -5.31
C GLU A 19 -4.86 -7.68 -4.56
N LEU A 20 -3.88 -6.86 -4.18
CA LEU A 20 -4.10 -5.55 -3.57
C LEU A 20 -3.61 -4.49 -4.55
N ARG A 21 -4.50 -3.56 -4.92
CA ARG A 21 -4.15 -2.35 -5.66
C ARG A 21 -4.39 -1.13 -4.77
N LEU A 22 -3.37 -0.29 -4.65
CA LEU A 22 -3.43 0.97 -3.91
C LEU A 22 -3.24 2.15 -4.87
N THR A 23 -4.17 3.09 -4.83
CA THR A 23 -4.07 4.38 -5.54
C THR A 23 -4.09 5.50 -4.51
N HIS A 24 -3.10 6.39 -4.55
CA HIS A 24 -3.07 7.60 -3.72
C HIS A 24 -3.01 8.83 -4.63
N GLU A 25 -4.07 9.62 -4.62
CA GLU A 25 -4.29 10.69 -5.58
C GLU A 25 -4.61 12.04 -4.92
N GLN A 26 -4.71 13.06 -5.77
CA GLN A 26 -4.86 14.47 -5.39
C GLN A 26 -3.66 15.05 -4.65
N LEU A 27 -2.47 14.45 -4.73
CA LEU A 27 -1.28 14.94 -4.02
C LEU A 27 -0.86 16.35 -4.49
N PRO A 28 -0.36 17.20 -3.58
CA PRO A 28 -0.14 18.62 -3.87
C PRO A 28 1.03 18.90 -4.81
N ASN A 29 2.00 17.99 -4.89
CA ASN A 29 3.19 18.09 -5.73
C ASN A 29 3.93 16.75 -5.86
N GLU A 30 4.96 16.73 -6.73
CA GLU A 30 5.79 15.55 -6.99
C GLU A 30 6.60 15.10 -5.78
N GLU A 31 7.08 16.03 -4.94
CA GLU A 31 7.81 15.67 -3.72
C GLU A 31 6.93 14.87 -2.76
N SER A 32 5.68 15.28 -2.60
CA SER A 32 4.67 14.56 -1.82
C SER A 32 4.35 13.20 -2.43
N ARG A 33 4.20 13.12 -3.76
CA ARG A 33 4.06 11.83 -4.48
C ARG A 33 5.20 10.90 -4.16
N ASP A 34 6.44 11.33 -4.38
CA ASP A 34 7.62 10.46 -4.23
C ASP A 34 7.83 10.06 -2.76
N GLY A 35 7.52 10.96 -1.82
CA GLY A 35 7.51 10.66 -0.39
C GLY A 35 6.48 9.60 -0.01
N HIS A 36 5.24 9.72 -0.52
CA HIS A 36 4.20 8.74 -0.29
C HIS A 36 4.47 7.41 -0.98
N THR A 37 5.05 7.40 -2.18
CA THR A 37 5.48 6.16 -2.85
C THR A 37 6.44 5.38 -1.95
N ARG A 38 7.51 6.01 -1.46
CA ARG A 38 8.47 5.35 -0.55
C ARG A 38 7.80 4.88 0.75
N GLY A 39 6.89 5.69 1.29
CA GLY A 39 6.14 5.35 2.50
C GLY A 39 5.26 4.11 2.30
N TRP A 40 4.54 4.05 1.18
CA TRP A 40 3.66 2.92 0.83
C TRP A 40 4.45 1.66 0.50
N GLU A 41 5.55 1.74 -0.24
CA GLU A 41 6.47 0.62 -0.47
C GLU A 41 6.91 -0.01 0.85
N SER A 42 7.41 0.81 1.80
CA SER A 42 7.83 0.31 3.11
C SER A 42 6.68 -0.31 3.92
N ALA A 43 5.47 0.23 3.81
CA ALA A 43 4.30 -0.29 4.51
C ALA A 43 3.85 -1.63 3.92
N LEU A 44 3.84 -1.77 2.59
CA LEU A 44 3.46 -2.99 1.89
C LEU A 44 4.49 -4.11 2.11
N ASP A 45 5.79 -3.80 2.14
CA ASP A 45 6.85 -4.76 2.51
C ASP A 45 6.62 -5.33 3.92
N LYS A 46 6.23 -4.48 4.88
CA LYS A 46 5.92 -4.91 6.25
C LYS A 46 4.67 -5.76 6.31
N LEU A 47 3.66 -5.41 5.50
CA LEU A 47 2.42 -6.18 5.38
C LEU A 47 2.72 -7.58 4.84
N GLU A 48 3.50 -7.69 3.78
CA GLU A 48 3.95 -8.97 3.22
C GLU A 48 4.65 -9.82 4.30
N ARG A 49 5.64 -9.24 5.01
CA ARG A 49 6.35 -9.94 6.09
C ARG A 49 5.41 -10.42 7.21
N LEU A 50 4.39 -9.63 7.56
CA LEU A 50 3.41 -10.01 8.56
C LEU A 50 2.62 -11.27 8.15
N PHE A 51 2.29 -11.42 6.86
CA PHE A 51 1.59 -12.60 6.35
C PHE A 51 2.53 -13.78 6.11
N SER A 52 3.73 -13.55 5.57
CA SER A 52 4.73 -14.61 5.35
C SER A 52 5.25 -15.21 6.66
N SER A 53 5.40 -14.40 7.71
CA SER A 53 5.79 -14.91 9.05
C SER A 53 4.69 -15.74 9.71
N LYS A 54 3.41 -15.44 9.45
CA LYS A 54 2.27 -16.23 9.94
C LYS A 54 2.06 -17.53 9.16
N LEU A 55 2.45 -17.58 7.88
CA LEU A 55 2.38 -18.81 7.09
C LEU A 55 3.39 -19.88 7.53
N ASN A 56 4.54 -19.47 8.09
CA ASN A 56 5.59 -20.38 8.58
C ASN A 56 5.32 -20.99 9.96
N LEU A 57 4.14 -20.72 10.55
CA LEU A 57 3.70 -21.26 11.84
C LEU A 57 2.60 -22.34 11.69
N LYS A 58 2.34 -22.81 10.46
CA LYS A 58 1.48 -23.98 10.21
C LYS A 58 2.29 -25.25 10.03
#